data_AF-A0A5J4UH86-F1
#
_entry.id   AF-A0A5J4UH86-F1
#
_cell.length_a   1.000
_cell.length_b   1.000
_cell.length_c   1.000
_cell.angle_alpha   90.00
_cell.angle_beta   90.00
_cell.angle_gamma   90.00
#
_symmetry.space_group_name_H-M   'P 1'
#
loop_
_entity.id
_entity.type
_entity.pdbx_description
1 polymer ?
#
loop_
_entity_poly.entity_id
_entity_poly.type
_entity_poly.pdbx_seq_one_letter_code
_entity_poly.pdbx_strand_id
1 'polypeptide(L)'
;MEQQRADVLKTHGFEAYKIIFNKKLINYFLQHIGFKFQILRTLGKGGFSHVFQVKKQEYGVIAAKVMNEDEFDMNEWRTGFQLAQNRNPFILKYHSAQMYGFNAIILMDYANMKV
;
A
#
# COMPACT_ATOMS: atom_id res chain seq x y z
N MET A 1 -7.30 -0.83 -14.77
CA MET A 1 -7.20 0.52 -14.18
C MET A 1 -8.50 1.29 -14.30
N GLU A 2 -9.01 1.52 -15.51
CA GLU A 2 -10.22 2.34 -15.73
C GLU A 2 -11.50 1.73 -15.14
N GLN A 3 -11.68 0.40 -15.27
CA GLN A 3 -12.77 -0.33 -14.62
C GLN A 3 -12.70 -0.25 -13.08
N GLN A 4 -11.51 -0.39 -12.49
CA GLN A 4 -11.31 -0.28 -11.04
C GLN A 4 -11.62 1.13 -10.52
N ARG A 5 -11.20 2.17 -11.27
CA ARG A 5 -11.54 3.56 -10.96
C ARG A 5 -13.04 3.80 -11.04
N ALA A 6 -13.71 3.26 -12.05
CA ALA A 6 -15.16 3.33 -12.20
C ALA A 6 -15.89 2.64 -11.04
N ASP A 7 -15.40 1.48 -10.57
CA ASP A 7 -15.96 0.77 -9.42
C ASP A 7 -15.78 1.58 -8.12
N VAL A 8 -14.59 2.15 -7.87
CA VAL A 8 -14.36 3.03 -6.71
C VAL A 8 -15.28 4.26 -6.74
N LEU A 9 -15.41 4.89 -7.90
CA LEU A 9 -16.28 6.05 -8.11
C LEU A 9 -17.76 5.72 -7.88
N LYS A 10 -18.22 4.57 -8.39
CA LYS A 10 -19.60 4.10 -8.19
C LYS A 10 -19.90 3.79 -6.72
N THR A 11 -18.94 3.18 -6.00
CA THR A 11 -19.15 2.77 -4.61
C THR A 11 -19.01 3.94 -3.62
N HIS A 12 -18.16 4.93 -3.89
CA HIS A 12 -17.78 5.95 -2.91
C HIS A 12 -17.98 7.41 -3.35
N GLY A 13 -18.40 7.65 -4.59
CA GLY A 13 -18.68 8.98 -5.13
C GLY A 13 -17.43 9.83 -5.39
N PHE A 14 -17.64 11.00 -6.02
CA PHE A 14 -16.58 11.95 -6.40
C PHE A 14 -15.99 12.73 -5.22
N GLU A 15 -16.56 12.64 -4.02
CA GLU A 15 -15.98 13.24 -2.80
C GLU A 15 -14.90 12.35 -2.17
N ALA A 16 -14.92 11.04 -2.43
CA ALA A 16 -13.81 10.13 -2.07
C ALA A 16 -12.51 10.48 -2.81
N TYR A 17 -12.61 11.19 -3.95
CA TYR A 17 -11.53 11.72 -4.78
C TYR A 17 -10.70 12.79 -4.06
N LYS A 18 -11.29 13.55 -3.12
CA LYS A 18 -10.60 14.64 -2.38
C LYS A 18 -10.14 14.24 -0.99
N ILE A 19 -10.62 13.11 -0.45
CA ILE A 19 -10.33 12.67 0.91
C ILE A 19 -9.68 11.27 0.88
N ILE A 20 -8.59 11.13 0.15
CA ILE A 20 -7.89 9.85 -0.01
C ILE A 20 -7.17 9.41 1.29
N PHE A 21 -7.13 10.24 2.33
CA PHE A 21 -6.55 9.89 3.63
C PHE A 21 -7.56 9.65 4.75
N ASN A 22 -8.80 9.27 4.43
CA ASN A 22 -9.70 8.75 5.46
C ASN A 22 -9.32 7.30 5.81
N LYS A 23 -8.85 7.08 7.04
CA LYS A 23 -8.48 5.76 7.58
C LYS A 23 -9.55 4.69 7.35
N LYS A 24 -10.84 5.05 7.39
CA LYS A 24 -11.97 4.13 7.18
C LYS A 24 -11.99 3.61 5.74
N LEU A 25 -11.71 4.47 4.76
CA LEU A 25 -11.69 4.13 3.34
C LEU A 25 -10.45 3.28 3.00
N ILE A 26 -9.27 3.64 3.51
CA ILE A 26 -8.05 2.85 3.34
C ILE A 26 -8.21 1.44 3.93
N ASN A 27 -8.80 1.35 5.12
CA ASN A 27 -9.04 0.07 5.76
C ASN A 27 -10.00 -0.81 4.93
N TYR A 28 -11.06 -0.21 4.39
CA TYR A 28 -11.99 -0.91 3.51
C TYR A 28 -11.28 -1.48 2.29
N PHE A 29 -10.44 -0.69 1.59
CA PHE A 29 -9.70 -1.15 0.41
C PHE A 29 -8.70 -2.27 0.69
N LEU A 30 -7.94 -2.19 1.80
CA LEU A 30 -7.00 -3.25 2.15
C LEU A 30 -7.72 -4.56 2.47
N GLN A 31 -8.92 -4.48 3.03
CA GLN A 31 -9.71 -5.64 3.45
C GLN A 31 -10.60 -6.21 2.33
N HIS A 32 -11.09 -5.37 1.42
CA HIS A 32 -12.09 -5.71 0.42
C HIS A 32 -11.65 -5.22 -0.96
N ILE A 33 -11.69 -6.17 -1.90
CA ILE A 33 -11.28 -6.08 -3.31
C ILE A 33 -9.77 -6.29 -3.53
N GLY A 34 -9.42 -7.33 -4.29
CA GLY A 34 -8.07 -7.64 -4.79
C GLY A 34 -7.05 -8.17 -3.77
N PHE A 35 -6.94 -7.55 -2.59
CA PHE A 35 -5.82 -7.76 -1.68
C PHE A 35 -6.09 -8.72 -0.51
N LYS A 36 -7.30 -8.67 0.06
CA LYS A 36 -7.76 -9.53 1.17
C LYS A 36 -6.81 -9.54 2.37
N PHE A 37 -6.33 -8.36 2.79
CA PHE A 37 -5.49 -8.25 3.97
C PHE A 37 -6.30 -8.19 5.25
N GLN A 38 -5.82 -8.86 6.30
CA GLN A 38 -6.20 -8.54 7.67
C GLN A 38 -5.30 -7.40 8.17
N ILE A 39 -5.89 -6.23 8.48
CA ILE A 39 -5.14 -5.10 9.06
C ILE A 39 -4.95 -5.37 10.54
N LEU A 40 -3.71 -5.38 11.00
CA LEU A 40 -3.37 -5.62 12.41
C LEU A 40 -3.27 -4.30 13.17
N ARG A 41 -2.54 -3.31 12.62
CA ARG A 41 -2.43 -1.96 13.19
C ARG A 41 -1.83 -0.96 12.18
N THR A 42 -1.99 0.33 12.47
CA THR A 42 -1.22 1.38 11.79
C THR A 42 0.20 1.44 12.38
N LEU A 43 1.22 1.44 11.52
CA LEU A 43 2.63 1.59 11.90
C LEU A 43 3.09 3.04 11.85
N GLY A 44 2.56 3.84 10.92
CA GLY A 44 2.91 5.24 10.80
C GLY A 44 2.04 5.98 9.78
N LYS A 45 2.09 7.32 9.88
CA LYS A 45 1.43 8.24 8.94
C LYS A 45 2.43 9.33 8.59
N GLY A 46 2.76 9.46 7.30
CA GLY A 46 3.50 10.59 6.75
C GLY A 46 2.55 11.63 6.14
N GLY A 47 3.12 12.66 5.52
CA GLY A 47 2.33 13.70 4.83
C GLY A 47 1.43 13.15 3.72
N PHE A 48 1.95 12.17 2.96
CA PHE A 48 1.28 11.62 1.77
C PHE A 48 1.12 10.09 1.80
N SER A 49 1.38 9.44 2.94
CA SER A 49 1.28 7.99 3.02
C SER A 49 0.88 7.47 4.40
N HIS A 50 0.25 6.29 4.42
CA HIS A 50 -0.03 5.55 5.63
C HIS A 50 0.61 4.16 5.53
N VAL A 51 1.25 3.73 6.61
CA VAL A 51 1.86 2.41 6.69
C VAL A 51 1.08 1.56 7.67
N PHE A 52 0.69 0.36 7.24
CA PHE A 52 -0.06 -0.60 8.04
C PHE A 52 0.74 -1.88 8.20
N GLN A 53 0.63 -2.48 9.38
CA GLN A 53 0.99 -3.88 9.56
C GLN A 53 -0.22 -4.70 9.15
N VAL A 54 -0.02 -5.62 8.21
CA VAL A 54 -1.08 -6.45 7.64
C VAL A 54 -0.69 -7.92 7.64
N LYS A 55 -1.68 -8.80 7.61
CA LYS A 55 -1.49 -10.24 7.39
C LYS A 55 -2.14 -10.64 6.08
N LYS A 56 -1.39 -11.35 5.22
CA LYS A 56 -1.87 -11.99 3.99
C LYS A 56 -1.54 -13.47 4.05
N GLN A 57 -2.42 -14.33 3.55
CA GLN A 57 -2.19 -15.78 3.60
C GLN A 57 -0.89 -16.21 2.89
N GLU A 58 -0.55 -15.57 1.78
CA GLU A 58 0.65 -15.88 0.98
C GLU A 58 1.96 -15.39 1.60
N TYR A 59 1.94 -14.23 2.29
CA TYR A 59 3.15 -13.56 2.79
C TYR A 59 3.32 -13.59 4.31
N GLY A 60 2.32 -14.07 5.05
CA GLY A 60 2.31 -13.93 6.50
C GLY A 60 2.11 -12.46 6.92
N VAL A 61 2.91 -11.98 7.86
CA VAL A 61 2.82 -10.61 8.41
C VAL A 61 3.82 -9.70 7.71
N ILE A 62 3.32 -8.66 7.06
CA ILE A 62 4.10 -7.70 6.25
C ILE A 62 3.68 -6.26 6.54
N ALA A 63 4.40 -5.30 5.95
CA ALA A 63 4.00 -3.90 5.91
C ALA A 63 3.35 -3.55 4.56
N ALA A 64 2.28 -2.76 4.60
CA ALA A 64 1.63 -2.18 3.42
C ALA A 64 1.69 -0.64 3.54
N LYS A 65 2.39 0.01 2.61
CA LYS A 65 2.40 1.47 2.47
C LYS A 65 1.38 1.88 1.41
N VAL A 66 0.42 2.71 1.79
CA VAL A 66 -0.63 3.25 0.92
C VAL A 66 -0.39 4.74 0.72
N MET A 67 -0.39 5.18 -0.54
CA MET A 67 -0.20 6.58 -0.93
C MET A 67 -1.01 6.92 -2.18
N ASN A 68 -1.17 8.21 -2.49
CA ASN A 68 -1.76 8.64 -3.76
C ASN A 68 -0.88 8.15 -4.92
N GLU A 69 -1.49 7.69 -6.01
CA GLU A 69 -0.79 7.32 -7.24
C GLU A 69 -0.03 8.51 -7.85
N ASP A 70 -0.52 9.75 -7.70
CA ASP A 70 0.15 10.94 -8.23
C ASP A 70 1.50 11.21 -7.53
N GLU A 71 1.64 10.75 -6.29
CA GLU A 71 2.85 10.86 -5.48
C GLU A 71 3.77 9.64 -5.67
N PHE A 72 3.35 8.64 -6.48
CA PHE A 72 4.11 7.41 -6.69
C PHE A 72 5.07 7.56 -7.86
N ASP A 73 6.37 7.64 -7.55
CA ASP A 73 7.43 7.63 -8.56
C ASP A 73 7.78 6.18 -8.96
N MET A 74 7.41 5.82 -10.20
CA MET A 74 7.68 4.49 -10.77
C MET A 74 9.17 4.23 -10.97
N ASN A 75 9.99 5.25 -11.25
CA ASN A 75 11.43 5.11 -11.42
C ASN A 75 12.13 4.85 -10.08
N GLU A 76 11.73 5.58 -9.02
CA GLU A 76 12.23 5.35 -7.66
C GLU A 76 11.90 3.92 -7.22
N TRP A 77 10.65 3.51 -7.40
CA TRP A 77 10.21 2.14 -7.11
C TRP A 77 11.04 1.09 -7.85
N ARG A 78 11.21 1.22 -9.17
CA ARG A 78 11.94 0.24 -9.98
C ARG A 78 13.40 0.12 -9.52
N THR A 79 14.04 1.25 -9.24
CA THR A 79 15.42 1.30 -8.76
C THR A 79 15.55 0.62 -7.40
N GLY A 80 14.68 0.98 -6.45
CA GLY A 80 14.66 0.36 -5.11
C GLY A 80 14.38 -1.14 -5.14
N PHE A 81 13.44 -1.57 -6.00
CA PHE A 81 13.12 -2.97 -6.20
C PHE A 81 14.30 -3.77 -6.74
N GLN A 82 15.03 -3.24 -7.74
CA GLN A 82 16.23 -3.86 -8.28
C GLN A 82 17.34 -3.96 -7.23
N LEU A 83 17.58 -2.90 -6.45
CA LEU A 83 18.56 -2.91 -5.37
C LEU A 83 18.24 -3.97 -4.31
N ALA A 84 16.97 -4.16 -3.97
CA ALA A 84 16.51 -5.16 -3.02
C ALA A 84 16.70 -6.62 -3.50
N GLN A 85 16.89 -6.87 -4.80
CA GLN A 85 17.12 -8.22 -5.33
C GLN A 85 18.50 -8.79 -4.96
N ASN A 86 19.48 -7.95 -4.61
CA ASN A 86 20.86 -8.36 -4.33
C ASN A 86 21.04 -9.17 -3.02
N ARG A 87 19.97 -9.74 -2.45
CA ARG A 87 19.93 -10.56 -1.20
C ARG A 87 20.64 -9.92 0.00
N ASN A 88 20.91 -8.63 -0.04
CA ASN A 88 21.56 -7.91 1.04
C ASN A 88 20.59 -7.81 2.22
N PRO A 89 20.91 -8.36 3.41
CA PRO A 89 20.00 -8.37 4.56
C PRO A 89 19.79 -6.97 5.16
N PHE A 90 20.59 -5.98 4.77
CA PHE A 90 20.46 -4.59 5.22
C PHE A 90 19.59 -3.73 4.30
N ILE A 91 19.07 -4.29 3.20
CA ILE A 91 18.14 -3.62 2.30
C ILE A 91 16.74 -4.16 2.57
N LEU A 92 15.78 -3.26 2.76
CA LEU A 92 14.37 -3.62 2.92
C LEU A 92 13.88 -4.35 1.67
N LYS A 93 13.31 -5.55 1.85
CA LYS A 93 12.77 -6.31 0.73
C LYS A 93 11.37 -5.83 0.37
N TYR A 94 11.18 -5.58 -0.91
CA TYR A 94 9.90 -5.25 -1.50
C TYR A 94 9.30 -6.49 -2.17
N HIS A 95 8.03 -6.77 -1.95
CA HIS A 95 7.33 -7.89 -2.57
C HIS A 95 6.61 -7.48 -3.86
N SER A 96 5.91 -6.35 -3.84
CA SER A 96 5.23 -5.78 -5.01
C SER A 96 4.80 -4.34 -4.78
N ALA A 97 4.50 -3.64 -5.87
CA ALA A 97 3.72 -2.40 -5.86
C ALA A 97 2.53 -2.59 -6.80
N GLN A 98 1.36 -2.14 -6.36
CA GLN A 98 0.13 -2.26 -7.12
C GLN A 98 -0.64 -0.95 -7.08
N MET A 99 -1.13 -0.52 -8.23
CA MET A 99 -2.05 0.61 -8.35
C MET A 99 -3.48 0.11 -8.24
N TYR A 100 -4.29 0.77 -7.40
CA TYR A 100 -5.69 0.46 -7.25
C TYR A 100 -6.52 1.74 -7.10
N GLY A 101 -7.37 2.00 -8.08
CA GLY A 101 -8.13 3.24 -8.15
C GLY A 101 -7.19 4.44 -8.33
N PHE A 102 -7.00 5.20 -7.24
CA PHE A 102 -6.14 6.39 -7.15
C PHE A 102 -5.03 6.22 -6.10
N ASN A 103 -4.81 4.99 -5.63
CA ASN A 103 -3.81 4.69 -4.63
C ASN A 103 -2.73 3.77 -5.21
N ALA A 104 -1.48 4.02 -4.81
CA ALA A 104 -0.40 3.06 -4.91
C ALA A 104 -0.23 2.33 -3.57
N ILE A 105 -0.11 1.01 -3.63
CA ILE A 105 0.10 0.13 -2.47
C ILE A 105 1.42 -0.60 -2.67
N ILE A 106 2.38 -0.37 -1.77
CA ILE A 106 3.68 -1.05 -1.74
C ILE A 106 3.67 -2.07 -0.61
N LEU A 107 3.96 -3.33 -0.95
CA LEU A 107 4.11 -4.45 -0.03
C LEU A 107 5.58 -4.72 0.24
N MET A 108 5.96 -4.81 1.51
CA MET A 108 7.35 -4.95 1.92
C MET A 108 7.50 -5.71 3.25
N ASP A 109 8.70 -6.21 3.52
CA ASP A 109 9.03 -6.86 4.79
C ASP A 109 8.66 -5.94 5.97
N TYR A 110 8.13 -6.55 7.04
CA TYR A 110 7.86 -5.81 8.27
C TYR A 110 9.13 -5.72 9.13
N ALA A 111 9.85 -4.60 9.03
CA ALA A 111 11.04 -4.32 9.83
C ALA A 111 10.66 -3.84 11.25
N ASN A 112 10.55 -4.76 12.20
CA ASN A 112 10.12 -4.50 13.57
C ASN A 112 11.31 -4.33 14.55
N MET A 113 12.17 -3.34 14.30
CA MET A 113 13.19 -3.01 15.29
C MET A 113 12.49 -2.45 16.54
N LYS A 114 12.69 -3.11 17.69
CA LYS A 114 12.29 -2.55 18.98
C LYS A 114 13.35 -1.51 19.34
N VAL A 115 12.90 -0.27 19.52
CA VAL A 115 13.70 0.78 20.16
C VAL A 115 13.70 0.58 21.67
#